data_AF-A0AAV4TUM8-F1
#
_entry.id   AF-A0AAV4TUM8-F1
#
_cell.length_a   1.000
_cell.length_b   1.000
_cell.length_c   1.000
_cell.angle_alpha   90.00
_cell.angle_beta   90.00
_cell.angle_gamma   90.00
#
_symmetry.space_group_name_H-M   'P 1'
#
loop_
_entity.id
_entity.type
_entity.pdbx_description
1 polymer ?
#
loop_
_entity_poly.entity_id
_entity_poly.type
_entity_poly.pdbx_seq_one_letter_code
_entity_poly.pdbx_strand_id
1 'polypeptide(L)'
;MTPEQNKDLNEFLEYLTTDGGAWALGASHLETVGRLLNDRNLHPEVPVLTLRMFQAASLKEDIILLLHQDRERHHLMTYFYKIESLSLEEQTEVCGLMCNLCSNGSSYDWLTYISEWEEDGKPCNNSRVTVRVAVHGLLAEHPETKVRGCALVYNLALKKELFDDIASELAMAVLQFLQTPPVEEMLFQSLTALYRFMCISYNEIPALMKMMGPDVEAFRGVSARVDPVVEEIQMKLRVAR
;
A
#
# COMPACT_ATOMS: atom_id res chain seq x y z
N MET A 1 20.91 -17.53 -13.96
CA MET A 1 20.63 -17.83 -12.55
C MET A 1 21.73 -18.74 -12.03
N THR A 2 22.26 -18.49 -10.83
CA THR A 2 23.23 -19.38 -10.17
C THR A 2 22.52 -20.60 -9.57
N PRO A 3 23.25 -21.70 -9.23
CA PRO A 3 22.65 -22.84 -8.54
C PRO A 3 21.98 -22.47 -7.21
N GLU A 4 22.58 -21.52 -6.49
CA GLU A 4 22.04 -20.98 -5.23
C GLU A 4 20.73 -20.21 -5.44
N GLN A 5 20.67 -19.31 -6.43
CA GLN A 5 19.43 -18.60 -6.76
C GLN A 5 18.31 -19.54 -7.22
N ASN A 6 18.65 -20.61 -7.94
CA ASN A 6 17.67 -21.63 -8.32
C ASN A 6 17.15 -22.38 -7.09
N LYS A 7 18.01 -22.63 -6.10
CA LYS A 7 17.61 -23.23 -4.82
C LYS A 7 16.66 -22.30 -4.06
N ASP A 8 17.01 -21.01 -3.92
CA ASP A 8 16.17 -20.02 -3.25
C ASP A 8 14.78 -19.92 -3.90
N LEU A 9 14.71 -19.92 -5.23
CA LEU A 9 13.44 -19.90 -5.95
C LEU A 9 12.62 -21.18 -5.76
N ASN A 10 13.27 -22.34 -5.68
CA ASN A 10 12.57 -23.59 -5.39
C ASN A 10 12.01 -23.61 -3.96
N GLU A 11 12.74 -23.05 -2.99
CA GLU A 11 12.26 -22.93 -1.60
C GLU A 11 11.10 -21.92 -1.50
N PHE A 12 11.12 -20.82 -2.28
CA PHE A 12 9.94 -19.95 -2.43
C PHE A 12 8.75 -20.68 -3.03
N LEU A 13 8.97 -21.50 -4.07
CA LEU A 13 7.91 -22.29 -4.68
C LEU A 13 7.32 -23.29 -3.69
N GLU A 14 8.15 -23.98 -2.92
CA GLU A 14 7.72 -24.89 -1.86
C GLU A 14 6.90 -24.14 -0.80
N TYR A 15 7.38 -22.98 -0.34
CA TYR A 15 6.64 -22.12 0.59
C TYR A 15 5.27 -21.71 0.05
N LEU A 16 5.14 -21.44 -1.25
CA LEU A 16 3.87 -21.01 -1.84
C LEU A 16 2.90 -22.15 -2.13
N THR A 17 3.40 -23.36 -2.39
CA THR A 17 2.58 -24.49 -2.88
C THR A 17 2.25 -25.52 -1.80
N THR A 18 2.85 -25.38 -0.61
CA THR A 18 2.67 -26.31 0.50
C THR A 18 2.28 -25.57 1.78
N ASP A 19 1.97 -26.34 2.83
CA ASP A 19 1.82 -25.85 4.21
C ASP A 19 3.17 -25.52 4.87
N GLY A 20 4.27 -25.52 4.10
CA GLY A 20 5.58 -25.05 4.54
C GLY A 20 5.52 -23.61 5.04
N GLY A 21 6.32 -23.33 6.06
CA GLY A 21 6.34 -22.04 6.72
C GLY A 21 7.51 -21.15 6.29
N ALA A 22 7.38 -19.85 6.51
CA ALA A 22 8.35 -18.82 6.14
C ALA A 22 9.69 -18.94 6.89
N TRP A 23 9.78 -19.79 7.91
CA TRP A 23 11.02 -20.09 8.64
C TRP A 23 12.12 -20.70 7.75
N ALA A 24 11.75 -21.29 6.60
CA ALA A 24 12.70 -21.78 5.61
C ALA A 24 13.29 -20.67 4.73
N LEU A 25 12.73 -19.46 4.79
CA LEU A 25 13.15 -18.30 4.00
C LEU A 25 14.00 -17.35 4.84
N GLY A 26 14.98 -16.70 4.22
CA GLY A 26 15.80 -15.72 4.90
C GLY A 26 16.62 -14.79 4.02
N ALA A 27 17.77 -14.36 4.54
CA ALA A 27 18.59 -13.31 3.93
C ALA A 27 19.02 -13.65 2.48
N SER A 28 19.44 -14.88 2.18
CA SER A 28 19.80 -15.27 0.80
C SER A 28 18.62 -15.15 -0.16
N HIS A 29 17.42 -15.53 0.29
CA HIS A 29 16.18 -15.37 -0.48
C HIS A 29 15.90 -13.90 -0.78
N LEU A 30 16.08 -13.01 0.21
CA LEU A 30 15.90 -11.57 0.03
C LEU A 30 16.96 -10.94 -0.90
N GLU A 31 18.21 -11.41 -0.85
CA GLU A 31 19.26 -11.00 -1.79
C GLU A 31 18.92 -11.43 -3.23
N THR A 32 18.48 -12.67 -3.40
CA THR A 32 18.00 -13.19 -4.69
C THR A 32 16.84 -12.34 -5.21
N VAL A 33 15.87 -11.99 -4.36
CA VAL A 33 14.73 -11.13 -4.72
C VAL A 33 15.19 -9.71 -5.08
N GLY A 34 16.07 -9.12 -4.26
CA GLY A 34 16.64 -7.80 -4.53
C GLY A 34 17.31 -7.74 -5.90
N ARG A 35 18.02 -8.81 -6.30
CA ARG A 35 18.57 -8.92 -7.65
C ARG A 35 17.48 -9.04 -8.70
N LEU A 36 16.50 -9.93 -8.55
CA LEU A 36 15.44 -10.15 -9.54
C LEU A 36 14.63 -8.86 -9.82
N LEU A 37 14.47 -8.01 -8.81
CA LEU A 37 13.81 -6.72 -8.93
C LEU A 37 14.66 -5.65 -9.64
N ASN A 38 15.99 -5.69 -9.50
CA ASN A 38 16.87 -4.58 -9.92
C ASN A 38 17.79 -4.89 -11.11
N ASP A 39 18.07 -6.14 -11.43
CA ASP A 39 18.98 -6.52 -12.53
C ASP A 39 18.32 -6.30 -13.90
N ARG A 40 18.60 -5.14 -14.50
CA ARG A 40 18.04 -4.73 -15.79
C ARG A 40 18.58 -5.51 -17.00
N ASN A 41 19.52 -6.44 -16.80
CA ASN A 41 19.91 -7.39 -17.85
C ASN A 41 18.96 -8.59 -17.94
N LEU A 42 18.09 -8.78 -16.93
CA LEU A 42 17.06 -9.80 -16.96
C LEU A 42 15.87 -9.37 -17.84
N HIS A 43 15.04 -10.34 -18.21
CA HIS A 43 13.84 -10.06 -18.99
C HIS A 43 12.93 -9.08 -18.21
N PRO A 44 12.32 -8.07 -18.86
CA PRO A 44 11.50 -7.04 -18.17
C PRO A 44 10.33 -7.59 -17.34
N GLU A 45 9.87 -8.80 -17.64
CA GLU A 45 8.79 -9.47 -16.91
C GLU A 45 9.25 -10.05 -15.55
N VAL A 46 10.56 -10.24 -15.33
CA VAL A 46 11.11 -10.81 -14.10
C VAL A 46 10.70 -10.03 -12.84
N PRO A 47 10.85 -8.69 -12.76
CA PRO A 47 10.41 -7.93 -11.58
C PRO A 47 8.90 -8.08 -11.35
N VAL A 48 8.08 -8.06 -12.41
CA VAL A 48 6.62 -8.23 -12.35
C VAL A 48 6.26 -9.60 -11.74
N LEU A 49 6.86 -10.69 -12.23
CA LEU A 49 6.63 -12.03 -11.71
C LEU A 49 7.12 -12.19 -10.27
N THR A 50 8.23 -11.53 -9.92
CA THR A 50 8.75 -11.51 -8.55
C THR A 50 7.78 -10.82 -7.60
N LEU A 51 7.20 -9.68 -7.99
CA LEU A 51 6.18 -8.99 -7.20
C LEU A 51 4.89 -9.81 -7.06
N ARG A 52 4.47 -10.54 -8.11
CA ARG A 52 3.32 -11.45 -8.04
C ARG A 52 3.56 -12.64 -7.12
N MET A 53 4.77 -13.19 -7.13
CA MET A 53 5.19 -14.21 -6.18
C MET A 53 5.07 -13.70 -4.74
N PHE A 54 5.54 -12.47 -4.47
CA PHE A 54 5.39 -11.85 -3.15
C PHE A 54 3.95 -11.52 -2.79
N GLN A 55 3.10 -11.18 -3.76
CA GLN A 55 1.67 -10.98 -3.51
C GLN A 55 1.02 -12.26 -2.99
N ALA A 56 1.33 -13.42 -3.57
CA ALA A 56 0.86 -14.69 -3.06
C ALA A 56 1.43 -14.99 -1.66
N ALA A 57 2.74 -14.74 -1.46
CA ALA A 57 3.42 -14.94 -0.18
C ALA A 57 2.81 -14.08 0.94
N SER A 58 2.46 -12.83 0.65
CA SER A 58 1.93 -11.87 1.62
C SER A 58 0.59 -12.27 2.25
N LEU A 59 -0.14 -13.20 1.62
CA LEU A 59 -1.41 -13.72 2.13
C LEU A 59 -1.23 -14.83 3.16
N LYS A 60 -0.01 -15.37 3.34
CA LYS A 60 0.30 -16.34 4.39
C LYS A 60 0.61 -15.60 5.70
N GLU A 61 0.07 -16.08 6.82
CA GLU A 61 0.15 -15.40 8.12
C GLU A 61 1.60 -15.22 8.63
N ASP A 62 2.49 -16.13 8.26
CA ASP A 62 3.87 -16.19 8.74
C ASP A 62 4.88 -15.43 7.88
N ILE A 63 4.44 -14.75 6.81
CA ILE A 63 5.31 -13.94 5.94
C ILE A 63 6.15 -12.92 6.71
N ILE A 64 5.64 -12.48 7.87
CA ILE A 64 6.33 -11.57 8.77
C ILE A 64 7.72 -12.06 9.18
N LEU A 65 7.96 -13.37 9.25
CA LEU A 65 9.28 -13.94 9.57
C LEU A 65 10.33 -13.57 8.52
N LEU A 66 9.92 -13.49 7.25
CA LEU A 66 10.78 -13.03 6.16
C LEU A 66 10.90 -11.50 6.17
N LEU A 67 9.79 -10.78 6.34
CA LEU A 67 9.79 -9.31 6.37
C LEU A 67 10.64 -8.72 7.52
N HIS A 68 10.73 -9.43 8.65
CA HIS A 68 11.64 -9.06 9.73
C HIS A 68 13.11 -9.10 9.31
N GLN A 69 13.50 -10.05 8.46
CA GLN A 69 14.86 -10.15 7.94
C GLN A 69 15.15 -9.04 6.92
N ASP A 70 14.13 -8.56 6.19
CA ASP A 70 14.28 -7.42 5.27
C ASP A 70 14.69 -6.13 5.98
N ARG A 71 14.48 -6.00 7.29
CA ARG A 71 14.89 -4.80 8.07
C ARG A 71 16.40 -4.56 8.09
N GLU A 72 17.23 -5.54 7.72
CA GLU A 72 18.68 -5.34 7.66
C GLU A 72 19.10 -4.60 6.38
N ARG A 73 18.52 -4.96 5.24
CA ARG A 73 18.96 -4.51 3.91
C ARG A 73 17.90 -3.75 3.09
N HIS A 74 16.65 -3.77 3.55
CA HIS A 74 15.50 -3.07 2.99
C HIS A 74 15.28 -3.35 1.50
N HIS A 75 15.55 -4.57 1.02
CA HIS A 75 15.50 -4.90 -0.41
C HIS A 75 14.15 -4.56 -1.04
N LEU A 76 13.06 -4.87 -0.33
CA LEU A 76 11.70 -4.56 -0.79
C LEU A 76 11.41 -3.07 -0.72
N MET A 77 11.67 -2.44 0.43
CA MET A 77 11.33 -1.03 0.66
C MET A 77 12.17 -0.07 -0.20
N THR A 78 13.44 -0.35 -0.45
CA THR A 78 14.28 0.35 -1.42
C THR A 78 13.70 0.26 -2.84
N TYR A 79 13.13 -0.88 -3.22
CA TYR A 79 12.49 -1.03 -4.53
C TYR A 79 11.15 -0.27 -4.59
N PHE A 80 10.32 -0.35 -3.54
CA PHE A 80 9.05 0.38 -3.46
C PHE A 80 9.25 1.91 -3.40
N TYR A 81 10.34 2.39 -2.79
CA TYR A 81 10.70 3.81 -2.75
C TYR A 81 10.81 4.43 -4.15
N LYS A 82 11.12 3.60 -5.17
CA LYS A 82 11.34 4.01 -6.56
C LYS A 82 10.07 4.01 -7.41
N ILE A 83 8.89 3.91 -6.80
CA ILE A 83 7.60 3.69 -7.46
C ILE A 83 7.37 4.54 -8.72
N GLU A 84 7.72 5.82 -8.71
CA GLU A 84 7.48 6.72 -9.86
C GLU A 84 8.40 6.44 -11.05
N SER A 85 9.50 5.73 -10.84
CA SER A 85 10.48 5.36 -11.87
C SER A 85 10.28 3.93 -12.42
N LEU A 86 9.37 3.16 -11.82
CA LEU A 86 9.06 1.80 -12.25
C LEU A 86 8.16 1.80 -13.50
N SER A 87 8.14 0.71 -14.26
CA SER A 87 7.15 0.50 -15.33
C SER A 87 5.72 0.49 -14.78
N LEU A 88 4.72 0.69 -15.65
CA LEU A 88 3.31 0.69 -15.24
C LEU A 88 2.89 -0.65 -14.64
N GLU A 89 3.39 -1.75 -15.18
CA GLU A 89 3.16 -3.10 -14.69
C GLU A 89 3.80 -3.28 -13.31
N GLU A 90 5.06 -2.88 -13.12
CA GLU A 90 5.72 -2.92 -11.82
C GLU A 90 4.98 -2.07 -10.78
N GLN A 91 4.56 -0.84 -11.12
CA GLN A 91 3.77 0.03 -10.23
C GLN A 91 2.46 -0.63 -9.79
N THR A 92 1.77 -1.28 -10.74
CA THR A 92 0.52 -2.03 -10.50
C THR A 92 0.77 -3.17 -9.51
N GLU A 93 1.83 -3.95 -9.70
CA GLU A 93 2.16 -5.07 -8.81
C GLU A 93 2.69 -4.63 -7.43
N VAL A 94 3.41 -3.52 -7.32
CA VAL A 94 3.81 -2.94 -6.03
C VAL A 94 2.58 -2.50 -5.21
N CYS A 95 1.63 -1.79 -5.84
CA CYS A 95 0.38 -1.40 -5.16
C CYS A 95 -0.40 -2.63 -4.69
N GLY A 96 -0.48 -3.68 -5.52
CA GLY A 96 -1.13 -4.94 -5.17
C GLY A 96 -0.46 -5.66 -4.00
N LEU A 97 0.87 -5.72 -4.00
CA LEU A 97 1.65 -6.31 -2.90
C LEU A 97 1.41 -5.61 -1.57
N MET A 98 1.55 -4.29 -1.53
CA MET A 98 1.33 -3.54 -0.29
C MET A 98 -0.14 -3.62 0.16
N CYS A 99 -1.08 -3.69 -0.78
CA CYS A 99 -2.49 -3.91 -0.47
C CYS A 99 -2.72 -5.27 0.21
N ASN A 100 -2.11 -6.35 -0.30
CA ASN A 100 -2.19 -7.66 0.32
C ASN A 100 -1.50 -7.71 1.69
N LEU A 101 -0.36 -7.03 1.86
CA LEU A 101 0.33 -6.94 3.15
C LEU A 101 -0.52 -6.26 4.24
N CYS A 102 -1.60 -5.54 3.90
CA CYS A 102 -2.55 -5.03 4.88
C CYS A 102 -3.49 -6.12 5.46
N SER A 103 -3.53 -7.32 4.89
CA SER A 103 -4.42 -8.40 5.34
C SER A 103 -4.07 -8.89 6.74
N ASN A 104 -2.77 -9.00 7.06
CA ASN A 104 -2.29 -9.45 8.36
C ASN A 104 -1.84 -8.27 9.23
N GLY A 105 -2.06 -8.37 10.55
CA GLY A 105 -1.67 -7.32 11.49
C GLY A 105 -0.15 -7.08 11.48
N SER A 106 0.64 -8.14 11.59
CA SER A 106 2.09 -7.99 11.70
C SER A 106 2.77 -7.49 10.42
N SER A 107 2.25 -7.82 9.23
CA SER A 107 2.75 -7.25 7.98
C SER A 107 2.32 -5.79 7.80
N TYR A 108 1.13 -5.41 8.29
CA TYR A 108 0.74 -4.01 8.38
C TYR A 108 1.69 -3.22 9.29
N ASP A 109 2.03 -3.76 10.47
CA ASP A 109 2.99 -3.12 11.38
C ASP A 109 4.38 -2.97 10.75
N TRP A 110 4.75 -3.89 9.86
CA TRP A 110 5.97 -3.77 9.06
C TRP A 110 5.88 -2.67 8.01
N LEU A 111 4.72 -2.49 7.34
CA LEU A 111 4.50 -1.39 6.39
C LEU A 111 4.55 -0.02 7.07
N THR A 112 4.01 0.10 8.28
CA THR A 112 3.95 1.35 9.04
C THR A 112 5.14 1.53 9.99
N TYR A 113 6.17 0.69 9.86
CA TYR A 113 7.34 0.73 10.73
C TYR A 113 8.13 2.03 10.55
N ILE A 114 8.42 2.71 11.67
CA ILE A 114 8.98 4.07 11.69
C ILE A 114 10.48 4.13 12.02
N SER A 115 11.15 2.99 12.21
CA SER A 115 12.61 3.03 12.39
C SER A 115 13.28 3.58 11.14
N GLU A 116 14.10 4.60 11.33
CA GLU A 116 14.79 5.28 10.24
C GLU A 116 15.89 4.39 9.65
N TRP A 117 15.98 4.42 8.32
CA TRP A 117 17.06 3.91 7.50
C TRP A 117 17.38 4.94 6.41
N GLU A 118 18.39 4.69 5.58
CA GLU A 118 18.80 5.64 4.53
C GLU A 118 18.63 5.02 3.14
N GLU A 119 18.07 5.81 2.21
CA GLU A 119 18.06 5.51 0.77
C GLU A 119 18.67 6.70 0.04
N ASP A 120 19.71 6.47 -0.76
CA ASP A 120 20.43 7.53 -1.50
C ASP A 120 20.82 8.74 -0.64
N GLY A 121 21.24 8.49 0.60
CA GLY A 121 21.67 9.51 1.56
C GLY A 121 20.52 10.36 2.13
N LYS A 122 19.26 9.94 1.95
CA LYS A 122 18.07 10.59 2.50
C LYS A 122 17.46 9.74 3.62
N PRO A 123 17.08 10.35 4.76
CA PRO A 123 16.33 9.66 5.80
C PRO A 123 15.02 9.08 5.27
N CYS A 124 14.80 7.79 5.48
CA CYS A 124 13.66 7.04 5.05
C CYS A 124 13.15 6.12 6.17
N ASN A 125 11.91 5.66 6.04
CA ASN A 125 11.36 4.58 6.87
C ASN A 125 10.24 3.89 6.07
N ASN A 126 9.79 2.72 6.52
CA ASN A 126 8.77 1.95 5.80
C ASN A 126 7.46 2.71 5.68
N SER A 127 7.10 3.45 6.74
CA SER A 127 5.88 4.27 6.74
C SER A 127 5.88 5.31 5.62
N ARG A 128 6.97 6.08 5.46
CA ARG A 128 7.13 7.07 4.38
C ARG A 128 7.04 6.43 2.99
N VAL A 129 7.64 5.25 2.80
CA VAL A 129 7.54 4.50 1.54
C VAL A 129 6.11 4.04 1.28
N THR A 130 5.41 3.55 2.30
CA THR A 130 4.01 3.13 2.22
C THR A 130 3.10 4.27 1.80
N VAL A 131 3.25 5.44 2.42
CA VAL A 131 2.48 6.63 2.04
C VAL A 131 2.76 7.04 0.61
N ARG A 132 4.05 7.06 0.22
CA ARG A 132 4.46 7.37 -1.14
C ARG A 132 3.80 6.47 -2.18
N VAL A 133 3.82 5.15 -1.97
CA VAL A 133 3.18 4.18 -2.88
C VAL A 133 1.66 4.36 -2.89
N ALA A 134 1.05 4.56 -1.73
CA ALA A 134 -0.41 4.73 -1.63
C ALA A 134 -0.90 5.99 -2.36
N VAL A 135 -0.21 7.11 -2.18
CA VAL A 135 -0.51 8.38 -2.88
C VAL A 135 -0.30 8.24 -4.37
N HIS A 136 0.85 7.69 -4.79
CA HIS A 136 1.16 7.45 -6.21
C HIS A 136 0.10 6.56 -6.86
N GLY A 137 -0.23 5.44 -6.22
CA GLY A 137 -1.22 4.49 -6.71
C GLY A 137 -2.59 5.14 -6.88
N LEU A 138 -3.09 5.82 -5.84
CA LEU A 138 -4.42 6.45 -5.86
C LEU A 138 -4.56 7.50 -6.98
N LEU A 139 -3.51 8.29 -7.21
CA LEU A 139 -3.50 9.38 -8.19
C LEU A 139 -2.95 8.97 -9.57
N ALA A 140 -2.63 7.69 -9.77
CA ALA A 140 -2.07 7.19 -11.02
C ALA A 140 -3.02 7.40 -12.21
N GLU A 141 -2.47 7.71 -13.39
CA GLU A 141 -3.25 7.78 -14.63
C GLU A 141 -3.68 6.38 -15.11
N HIS A 142 -2.82 5.38 -14.92
CA HIS A 142 -3.06 4.00 -15.33
C HIS A 142 -4.23 3.37 -14.52
N PRO A 143 -5.31 2.90 -15.18
CA PRO A 143 -6.52 2.44 -14.48
C PRO A 143 -6.28 1.30 -13.48
N GLU A 144 -5.49 0.29 -13.82
CA GLU A 144 -5.26 -0.84 -12.92
C GLU A 144 -4.43 -0.45 -11.69
N THR A 145 -3.44 0.43 -11.88
CA THR A 145 -2.64 0.99 -10.77
C THR A 145 -3.56 1.77 -9.83
N LYS A 146 -4.44 2.61 -10.39
CA LYS A 146 -5.42 3.40 -9.64
C LYS A 146 -6.37 2.55 -8.82
N VAL A 147 -6.91 1.47 -9.39
CA VAL A 147 -7.78 0.53 -8.66
C VAL A 147 -7.04 -0.07 -7.46
N ARG A 148 -5.80 -0.54 -7.64
CA ARG A 148 -5.01 -1.13 -6.56
C ARG A 148 -4.57 -0.10 -5.52
N GLY A 149 -4.23 1.12 -5.95
CA GLY A 149 -3.90 2.24 -5.07
C GLY A 149 -5.10 2.66 -4.20
N CYS A 150 -6.30 2.73 -4.77
CA CYS A 150 -7.53 3.00 -4.04
C CYS A 150 -7.79 1.94 -2.96
N ALA A 151 -7.65 0.65 -3.31
CA ALA A 151 -7.79 -0.45 -2.37
C ALA A 151 -6.72 -0.42 -1.26
N LEU A 152 -5.47 -0.07 -1.59
CA LEU A 152 -4.40 0.11 -0.61
C LEU A 152 -4.74 1.20 0.40
N VAL A 153 -5.13 2.40 -0.06
CA VAL A 153 -5.52 3.52 0.82
C VAL A 153 -6.70 3.14 1.72
N TYR A 154 -7.70 2.45 1.16
CA TYR A 154 -8.82 1.92 1.92
C TYR A 154 -8.35 0.96 3.03
N ASN A 155 -7.52 -0.03 2.70
CA ASN A 155 -7.03 -1.00 3.68
C ASN A 155 -6.18 -0.36 4.79
N LEU A 156 -5.35 0.64 4.44
CA LEU A 156 -4.59 1.42 5.43
C LEU A 156 -5.53 2.13 6.41
N ALA A 157 -6.60 2.76 5.91
CA ALA A 157 -7.56 3.52 6.71
C ALA A 157 -8.43 2.66 7.65
N LEU A 158 -8.58 1.36 7.36
CA LEU A 158 -9.34 0.45 8.22
C LEU A 158 -8.61 0.07 9.51
N LYS A 159 -7.29 0.20 9.56
CA LYS A 159 -6.49 -0.12 10.75
C LYS A 159 -6.53 1.02 11.75
N LYS A 160 -6.44 0.68 13.04
CA LYS A 160 -6.64 1.64 14.14
C LYS A 160 -5.40 2.46 14.50
N GLU A 161 -4.22 2.01 14.08
CA GLU A 161 -2.92 2.50 14.55
C GLU A 161 -2.20 3.36 13.51
N LEU A 162 -2.95 3.97 12.59
CA LEU A 162 -2.39 4.91 11.64
C LEU A 162 -2.14 6.24 12.34
N PHE A 163 -0.92 6.77 12.22
CA PHE A 163 -0.54 8.06 12.81
C PHE A 163 -1.26 9.23 12.14
N ASP A 164 -1.50 10.30 12.91
CA ASP A 164 -2.26 11.48 12.46
C ASP A 164 -1.62 12.16 11.23
N ASP A 165 -0.30 12.25 11.17
CA ASP A 165 0.46 12.85 10.06
C ASP A 165 0.27 12.06 8.75
N ILE A 166 0.33 10.73 8.83
CA ILE A 166 0.06 9.84 7.70
C ILE A 166 -1.40 9.97 7.25
N ALA A 167 -2.35 9.99 8.21
CA ALA A 167 -3.76 10.14 7.90
C ALA A 167 -4.04 11.45 7.16
N SER A 168 -3.40 12.56 7.57
CA SER A 168 -3.51 13.85 6.90
C SER A 168 -2.94 13.82 5.47
N GLU A 169 -1.78 13.20 5.25
CA GLU A 169 -1.19 13.07 3.90
C GLU A 169 -2.05 12.23 2.95
N LEU A 170 -2.53 11.07 3.42
CA LEU A 170 -3.43 10.22 2.63
C LEU A 170 -4.79 10.89 2.40
N ALA A 171 -5.32 11.64 3.37
CA ALA A 171 -6.57 12.37 3.20
C ALA A 171 -6.46 13.44 2.12
N MET A 172 -5.35 14.20 2.04
CA MET A 172 -5.14 15.15 0.95
C MET A 172 -5.20 14.47 -0.42
N ALA A 173 -4.56 13.31 -0.56
CA ALA A 173 -4.59 12.54 -1.81
C ALA A 173 -6.02 12.06 -2.14
N VAL A 174 -6.79 11.60 -1.15
CA VAL A 174 -8.21 11.23 -1.33
C VAL A 174 -9.06 12.44 -1.74
N LEU A 175 -8.87 13.60 -1.14
CA LEU A 175 -9.58 14.83 -1.51
C LEU A 175 -9.26 15.27 -2.94
N GLN A 176 -8.01 15.12 -3.39
CA GLN A 176 -7.61 15.37 -4.77
C GLN A 176 -8.25 14.36 -5.73
N PHE A 177 -8.25 13.08 -5.37
CA PHE A 177 -8.85 12.01 -6.17
C PHE A 177 -10.36 12.22 -6.40
N LEU A 178 -11.09 12.61 -5.35
CA LEU A 178 -12.54 12.80 -5.38
C LEU A 178 -13.00 14.09 -6.08
N GLN A 179 -12.10 14.94 -6.56
CA GLN A 179 -12.47 16.10 -7.39
C GLN A 179 -13.16 15.69 -8.69
N THR A 180 -12.85 14.48 -9.19
CA THR A 180 -13.56 13.87 -10.32
C THR A 180 -14.28 12.63 -9.82
N PRO A 181 -15.61 12.50 -10.01
CA PRO A 181 -16.36 11.33 -9.54
C PRO A 181 -15.79 10.01 -10.10
N PRO A 182 -15.27 9.10 -9.25
CA PRO A 182 -14.77 7.82 -9.70
C PRO A 182 -15.92 6.80 -9.85
N VAL A 183 -15.61 5.61 -10.37
CA VAL A 183 -16.56 4.49 -10.39
C VAL A 183 -16.93 4.07 -8.95
N GLU A 184 -18.10 3.48 -8.79
CA GLU A 184 -18.74 3.28 -7.49
C GLU A 184 -17.86 2.53 -6.46
N GLU A 185 -17.13 1.48 -6.85
CA GLU A 185 -16.24 0.75 -5.93
C GLU A 185 -15.13 1.66 -5.36
N MET A 186 -14.47 2.44 -6.21
CA MET A 186 -13.43 3.37 -5.79
C MET A 186 -13.99 4.55 -5.01
N LEU A 187 -15.21 4.99 -5.33
CA LEU A 187 -15.93 6.01 -4.58
C LEU A 187 -16.19 5.54 -3.14
N PHE A 188 -16.76 4.34 -2.99
CA PHE A 188 -17.02 3.74 -1.67
C PHE A 188 -15.74 3.59 -0.85
N GLN A 189 -14.67 3.06 -1.46
CA GLN A 189 -13.37 2.89 -0.82
C GLN A 189 -12.78 4.23 -0.37
N SER A 190 -12.77 5.24 -1.25
CA SER A 190 -12.19 6.55 -0.97
C SER A 190 -12.99 7.35 0.06
N LEU A 191 -14.33 7.35 -0.01
CA LEU A 191 -15.17 7.99 1.01
C LEU A 191 -15.01 7.31 2.36
N THR A 192 -14.94 5.97 2.39
CA THR A 192 -14.72 5.24 3.64
C THR A 192 -13.36 5.59 4.23
N ALA A 193 -12.30 5.60 3.41
CA ALA A 193 -10.97 6.01 3.84
C ALA A 193 -10.97 7.44 4.40
N LEU A 194 -11.60 8.39 3.70
CA LEU A 194 -11.71 9.78 4.14
C LEU A 194 -12.41 9.89 5.50
N TYR A 195 -13.55 9.23 5.67
CA TYR A 195 -14.27 9.20 6.95
C TYR A 195 -13.41 8.65 8.09
N ARG A 196 -12.66 7.57 7.81
CA ARG A 196 -11.75 6.97 8.79
C ARG A 196 -10.62 7.92 9.16
N PHE A 197 -10.03 8.61 8.20
CA PHE A 197 -9.03 9.65 8.48
C PHE A 197 -9.61 10.80 9.31
N MET A 198 -10.84 11.26 9.02
CA MET A 198 -11.55 12.24 9.86
C MET A 198 -11.82 11.75 11.30
N CYS A 199 -11.83 10.43 11.53
CA CYS A 199 -11.93 9.87 12.88
C CYS A 199 -10.59 9.79 13.60
N ILE A 200 -9.48 9.73 12.85
CA ILE A 200 -8.11 9.77 13.36
C ILE A 200 -7.75 11.24 13.69
N SER A 201 -7.71 12.10 12.67
CA SER A 201 -7.49 13.54 12.85
C SER A 201 -8.81 14.33 12.83
N TYR A 202 -9.39 14.48 14.03
CA TYR A 202 -10.76 14.96 14.23
C TYR A 202 -11.04 16.41 13.82
N ASN A 203 -10.01 17.27 13.77
CA ASN A 203 -10.19 18.70 13.45
C ASN A 203 -9.54 19.07 12.11
N GLU A 204 -8.32 18.60 11.86
CA GLU A 204 -7.54 19.00 10.69
C GLU A 204 -8.19 18.54 9.39
N ILE A 205 -8.54 17.25 9.29
CA ILE A 205 -9.07 16.68 8.05
C ILE A 205 -10.48 17.21 7.74
N PRO A 206 -11.39 17.37 8.71
CA PRO A 206 -12.64 18.10 8.46
C PRO A 206 -12.44 19.55 8.02
N ALA A 207 -11.43 20.26 8.54
CA ALA A 207 -11.09 21.60 8.09
C ALA A 207 -10.57 21.61 6.63
N LEU A 208 -9.71 20.66 6.27
CA LEU A 208 -9.26 20.45 4.89
C LEU A 208 -10.43 20.15 3.95
N MET A 209 -11.34 19.26 4.36
CA MET A 209 -12.55 18.94 3.60
C MET A 209 -13.43 20.17 3.37
N LYS A 210 -13.61 21.05 4.37
CA LYS A 210 -14.36 22.32 4.20
C LYS A 210 -13.67 23.29 3.24
N MET A 211 -12.34 23.28 3.18
CA MET A 211 -11.55 24.22 2.39
C MET A 211 -11.42 23.81 0.91
N MET A 212 -11.24 22.52 0.62
CA MET A 212 -10.92 22.03 -0.72
C MET A 212 -11.62 20.71 -1.10
N GLY A 213 -12.48 20.18 -0.23
CA GLY A 213 -13.19 18.94 -0.49
C GLY A 213 -14.30 19.09 -1.54
N PRO A 214 -14.65 17.99 -2.23
CA PRO A 214 -15.79 17.97 -3.14
C PRO A 214 -17.12 18.09 -2.38
N ASP A 215 -18.20 18.40 -3.09
CA ASP A 215 -19.54 18.29 -2.51
C ASP A 215 -19.92 16.81 -2.35
N VAL A 216 -19.70 16.24 -1.16
CA VAL A 216 -20.00 14.83 -0.88
C VAL A 216 -21.49 14.50 -0.95
N GLU A 217 -22.36 15.50 -0.81
CA GLU A 217 -23.81 15.27 -0.93
C GLU A 217 -24.20 14.90 -2.38
N ALA A 218 -23.41 15.34 -3.36
CA ALA A 218 -23.59 14.97 -4.77
C ALA A 218 -23.39 13.47 -5.03
N PHE A 219 -22.77 12.73 -4.10
CA PHE A 219 -22.59 11.28 -4.18
C PHE A 219 -23.75 10.46 -3.57
N ARG A 220 -24.74 11.13 -2.95
CA ARG A 220 -25.92 10.43 -2.42
C ARG A 220 -26.73 9.79 -3.55
N GLY A 221 -27.20 8.57 -3.31
CA GLY A 221 -27.99 7.78 -4.25
C GLY A 221 -27.15 6.99 -5.26
N VAL A 222 -25.81 7.08 -5.23
CA VAL A 222 -24.95 6.27 -6.10
C VAL A 222 -25.07 4.78 -5.76
N SER A 223 -25.09 4.42 -4.47
CA SER A 223 -25.36 3.06 -4.02
C SER A 223 -25.77 3.00 -2.55
N ALA A 224 -26.42 1.90 -2.16
CA ALA A 224 -26.89 1.68 -0.79
C ALA A 224 -25.77 1.65 0.27
N ARG A 225 -24.51 1.38 -0.14
CA ARG A 225 -23.34 1.38 0.77
C ARG A 225 -22.62 2.73 0.82
N VAL A 226 -22.79 3.57 -0.19
CA VAL A 226 -22.20 4.92 -0.23
C VAL A 226 -22.99 5.88 0.67
N ASP A 227 -24.32 5.79 0.64
CA ASP A 227 -25.20 6.72 1.37
C ASP A 227 -24.88 6.83 2.88
N PRO A 228 -24.68 5.73 3.63
CA PRO A 228 -24.33 5.82 5.04
C PRO A 228 -22.98 6.51 5.28
N VAL A 229 -22.00 6.32 4.39
CA VAL A 229 -20.68 6.94 4.51
C VAL A 229 -20.76 8.45 4.27
N VAL A 230 -21.57 8.88 3.29
CA VAL A 230 -21.85 10.30 3.05
C VAL A 230 -22.49 10.94 4.27
N GLU A 231 -23.48 10.28 4.89
CA GLU A 231 -24.14 10.78 6.11
C GLU A 231 -23.17 10.94 7.29
N GLU A 232 -22.29 9.96 7.49
CA GLU A 232 -21.26 10.00 8.52
C GLU A 232 -20.25 11.14 8.32
N ILE A 233 -19.81 11.37 7.08
CA ILE A 233 -18.92 12.51 6.74
C ILE A 233 -19.65 13.83 7.01
N GLN A 234 -20.89 13.98 6.55
CA GLN A 234 -21.71 15.17 6.77
C GLN A 234 -21.91 15.45 8.27
N MET A 235 -22.20 14.41 9.05
CA MET A 235 -22.31 14.52 10.51
C MET A 235 -21.00 15.02 11.12
N LYS A 236 -19.85 14.45 10.74
CA LYS A 236 -18.54 14.89 11.21
C LYS A 236 -18.24 16.35 10.87
N LEU A 237 -18.55 16.79 9.65
CA LEU A 237 -18.32 18.18 9.23
C LEU A 237 -19.12 19.20 10.04
N ARG A 238 -20.32 18.83 10.51
CA ARG A 238 -21.15 19.69 11.38
C ARG A 238 -20.62 19.80 12.80
N VAL A 239 -20.00 18.74 13.33
CA VAL A 239 -19.51 18.69 14.71
C VAL A 239 -18.06 19.18 14.81
N ALA A 240 -17.27 19.05 13.75
CA ALA A 240 -15.92 19.60 13.67
C ALA A 240 -15.94 21.13 13.73
N ARG A 241 -15.23 21.68 14.72
CA ARG A 241 -15.17 23.11 15.01
C ARG A 241 -14.21 23.83 14.08
#